data_AF-A0A3S4LQ11-F1
#
_entry.id   AF-A0A3S4LQ11-F1
#
_cell.length_a   1.000
_cell.length_b   1.000
_cell.length_c   1.000
_cell.angle_alpha   90.00
_cell.angle_beta   90.00
_cell.angle_gamma   90.00
#
_symmetry.space_group_name_H-M   'P 1'
#
loop_
_entity.id
_entity.type
_entity.pdbx_description
1 polymer ?
#
loop_
_entity_poly.entity_id
_entity_poly.type
_entity_poly.pdbx_seq_one_letter_code
_entity_poly.pdbx_strand_id
1 'polypeptide(L)'
;MRTLYRLADRGILKKEDLPWKGKRKPNDHSEKRGKQALRRDLRERADSYPNFKTEFGHLEGDTIVGEKHKSAVITLVERCSKAIITLKTNGRKASDIEASINQ
;
A
#
# COMPACT_ATOMS: atom_id res chain seq x y z
N MET A 1 16.54 2.19 -18.08
CA MET A 1 15.22 2.84 -17.90
C MET A 1 15.37 4.36 -18.00
N ARG A 2 14.76 5.00 -19.01
CA ARG A 2 14.75 6.47 -19.18
C ARG A 2 13.49 7.02 -18.52
N THR A 3 13.62 7.89 -17.52
CA THR A 3 12.48 8.49 -16.82
C THR A 3 11.89 9.62 -17.66
N LEU A 4 10.58 9.88 -17.52
CA LEU A 4 9.89 11.00 -18.21
C LEU A 4 10.60 12.34 -17.99
N TYR A 5 11.09 12.61 -16.77
CA TYR A 5 11.87 13.81 -16.44
C TYR A 5 13.16 13.94 -17.26
N ARG A 6 13.87 12.83 -17.53
CA ARG A 6 15.09 12.85 -18.35
C ARG A 6 14.80 13.10 -19.83
N LEU A 7 13.60 12.77 -20.31
CA LEU A 7 13.18 13.10 -21.67
C LEU A 7 12.82 14.59 -21.78
N ALA A 8 12.26 15.18 -20.72
CA ALA A 8 11.99 16.61 -20.63
C ALA A 8 13.28 17.45 -20.54
N ASP A 9 14.29 17.00 -19.79
CA ASP A 9 15.60 17.68 -19.73
C ASP A 9 16.36 17.65 -21.06
N ARG A 10 16.06 16.68 -21.93
CA ARG A 10 16.60 16.59 -23.29
C ARG A 10 15.78 17.38 -24.31
N GLY A 11 14.74 18.09 -23.87
CA GLY A 11 13.86 18.87 -24.74
C GLY A 11 12.92 18.03 -25.63
N ILE A 12 12.83 16.71 -25.41
CA ILE A 12 11.93 15.84 -26.18
C ILE A 12 10.48 16.01 -25.71
N LEU A 13 10.28 16.22 -24.41
CA LEU A 13 8.98 16.56 -23.83
C LEU A 13 9.02 18.00 -23.31
N LYS A 14 7.92 18.73 -23.47
CA LYS A 14 7.74 20.06 -22.88
C LYS A 14 7.68 19.94 -21.37
N LYS A 15 8.38 20.84 -20.68
CA LYS A 15 8.46 20.80 -19.22
C LYS A 15 7.10 21.20 -18.61
N GLU A 16 6.39 22.11 -19.26
CA GLU A 16 5.16 22.71 -18.78
C GLU A 16 3.99 21.70 -18.72
N ASP A 17 4.04 20.68 -19.57
CA ASP A 17 3.03 19.62 -19.66
C ASP A 17 3.22 18.52 -18.59
N LEU A 18 4.33 18.58 -17.85
CA LEU A 18 4.64 17.62 -16.81
C LEU A 18 4.35 18.24 -15.43
N PRO A 19 3.87 17.44 -14.46
CA PRO A 19 3.80 17.87 -13.08
C PRO A 19 5.23 17.92 -12.51
N TRP A 20 5.98 18.98 -12.84
CA TRP A 20 7.29 19.25 -12.27
C TRP A 20 7.13 19.34 -10.76
N LYS A 21 7.96 18.56 -10.07
CA LYS A 21 7.79 18.16 -8.67
C LYS A 21 7.13 19.23 -7.79
N GLY A 22 5.95 18.88 -7.29
CA GLY A 22 5.35 19.51 -6.12
C GLY A 22 6.25 19.43 -4.88
N LYS A 23 5.82 20.11 -3.81
CA LYS A 23 6.50 20.34 -2.52
C LYS A 23 7.57 19.29 -2.18
N ARG A 24 8.81 19.56 -2.57
CA ARG A 24 9.97 18.77 -2.15
C ARG A 24 10.06 18.84 -0.62
N LYS A 25 10.29 17.70 0.03
CA LYS A 25 10.60 17.70 1.46
C LYS A 25 11.86 18.55 1.69
N PRO A 26 11.94 19.34 2.78
CA PRO A 26 13.15 20.08 3.12
C PRO A 26 14.38 19.17 3.10
N ASN A 27 15.54 19.73 2.77
CA ASN A 27 16.80 19.01 2.98
C ASN A 27 16.88 18.59 4.46
N ASP A 28 17.47 17.43 4.74
CA ASP A 28 17.55 16.81 6.08
C ASP A 28 16.21 16.33 6.68
N HIS A 29 15.14 16.24 5.88
CA HIS A 29 13.92 15.58 6.32
C HIS A 29 14.16 14.07 6.57
N SER A 30 14.18 13.69 7.84
CA SER A 30 14.17 12.29 8.26
C SER A 30 12.76 11.70 8.19
N GLU A 31 12.63 10.55 7.52
CA GLU A 31 11.37 9.82 7.40
C GLU A 31 11.04 9.12 8.73
N LYS A 32 10.02 9.61 9.44
CA LYS A 32 9.59 9.09 10.75
C LYS A 32 8.52 8.00 10.68
N ARG A 33 7.98 7.72 9.48
CA ARG A 33 7.01 6.63 9.31
C ARG A 33 7.67 5.29 9.61
N GLY A 34 6.90 4.39 10.24
CA GLY A 34 7.36 3.04 10.55
C GLY A 34 7.90 2.34 9.31
N LYS A 35 9.14 1.86 9.38
CA LYS A 35 9.70 0.95 8.37
C LYS A 35 9.27 -0.46 8.77
N GLN A 36 8.67 -1.17 7.83
CA GLN A 36 8.33 -2.57 8.04
C GLN A 36 9.62 -3.38 7.85
N ALA A 37 10.07 -4.09 8.88
CA ALA A 37 11.35 -4.80 8.86
C ALA A 37 11.36 -6.00 7.90
N LEU A 38 10.20 -6.62 7.69
CA LEU A 38 10.03 -7.83 6.89
C LEU A 38 9.26 -7.51 5.60
N ARG A 39 9.91 -6.82 4.65
CA ARG A 39 9.34 -6.59 3.32
C ARG A 39 9.90 -7.63 2.35
N ARG A 40 9.01 -8.24 1.58
CA ARG A 40 9.39 -9.03 0.40
C ARG A 40 9.32 -8.15 -0.83
N ASP A 41 10.24 -8.37 -1.77
CA ASP A 41 10.19 -7.61 -3.01
C ASP A 41 9.02 -8.09 -3.88
N LEU A 42 8.41 -7.18 -4.63
CA LEU A 42 7.36 -7.55 -5.59
C LEU A 42 7.88 -8.48 -6.68
N ARG A 43 9.16 -8.40 -7.01
CA ARG A 43 9.82 -9.23 -8.02
C ARG A 43 9.89 -10.70 -7.58
N GLU A 44 10.16 -10.94 -6.30
CA GLU A 44 10.29 -12.28 -5.70
C GLU A 44 8.93 -12.99 -5.58
N ARG A 45 7.82 -12.26 -5.77
CA ARG A 45 6.47 -12.82 -5.67
C ARG A 45 6.20 -13.88 -6.72
N ALA A 46 6.69 -13.70 -7.94
CA ALA A 46 6.46 -14.66 -9.02
C ALA A 46 7.14 -16.00 -8.73
N ASP A 47 8.32 -15.97 -8.12
CA ASP A 47 9.08 -17.16 -7.76
C ASP A 47 8.49 -17.85 -6.52
N SER A 48 8.07 -17.07 -5.53
CA SER A 48 7.51 -17.60 -4.28
C SER A 48 6.08 -18.13 -4.43
N TYR A 49 5.29 -17.54 -5.34
CA TYR A 49 3.87 -17.82 -5.55
C TYR A 49 3.58 -17.93 -7.06
N PRO A 50 4.02 -19.00 -7.73
CA PRO A 50 3.85 -19.15 -9.17
C PRO A 50 2.37 -19.17 -9.58
N ASN A 51 1.49 -19.69 -8.72
CA ASN A 51 0.05 -19.80 -8.94
C ASN A 51 -0.73 -18.64 -8.30
N PHE A 52 -0.08 -17.53 -7.92
CA PHE A 52 -0.70 -16.40 -7.21
C PHE A 52 -2.01 -15.89 -7.83
N LYS A 53 -2.19 -16.04 -9.15
CA LYS A 53 -3.39 -15.60 -9.87
C LYS A 53 -4.58 -16.55 -9.77
N THR A 54 -4.36 -17.82 -9.47
CA THR A 54 -5.36 -18.89 -9.57
C THR A 54 -5.56 -19.63 -8.25
N GLU A 55 -4.59 -19.56 -7.32
CA GLU A 55 -4.68 -20.25 -6.04
C GLU A 55 -5.45 -19.43 -4.99
N PHE A 56 -6.24 -20.12 -4.17
CA PHE A 56 -6.97 -19.55 -3.04
C PHE A 56 -6.05 -19.30 -1.83
N GLY A 57 -6.39 -18.33 -0.99
CA GLY A 57 -5.72 -18.10 0.30
C GLY A 57 -4.87 -16.84 0.35
N HIS A 58 -4.91 -16.02 -0.70
CA HIS A 58 -4.28 -14.70 -0.72
C HIS A 58 -5.30 -13.64 -0.32
N LEU A 59 -5.20 -13.13 0.91
CA LEU A 59 -6.04 -12.06 1.41
C LEU A 59 -5.34 -10.71 1.32
N GLU A 60 -6.04 -9.71 0.80
CA GLU A 60 -5.64 -8.31 0.87
C GLU A 60 -6.40 -7.63 2.02
N GLY A 61 -5.65 -7.03 2.94
CA GLY A 61 -6.19 -6.31 4.09
C GLY A 61 -6.14 -4.80 3.88
N ASP A 62 -7.28 -4.14 4.08
CA ASP A 62 -7.36 -2.67 4.16
C ASP A 62 -8.13 -2.25 5.42
N THR A 63 -7.92 -1.00 5.86
CA THR A 63 -8.57 -0.43 7.04
C THR A 63 -9.38 0.79 6.67
N ILE A 64 -10.70 0.67 6.81
CA ILE A 64 -11.63 1.78 6.61
C ILE A 64 -11.81 2.51 7.94
N VAL A 65 -11.68 3.85 7.90
CA VAL A 65 -11.84 4.71 9.07
C VAL A 65 -13.20 5.38 8.99
N GLY A 66 -14.01 5.20 10.03
CA GLY A 66 -15.34 5.80 10.14
C GLY A 66 -15.31 7.32 10.29
N GLU A 67 -16.49 7.92 10.14
CA GLU A 67 -16.68 9.36 10.26
C GLU A 67 -16.08 9.91 11.56
N LYS A 68 -15.42 11.07 11.47
CA LYS A 68 -14.77 11.74 12.61
C LYS A 68 -13.75 10.85 13.35
N HIS A 69 -13.21 9.82 12.69
CA HIS A 69 -12.26 8.87 13.24
C HIS A 69 -12.75 8.11 14.49
N LYS A 70 -14.08 7.96 14.64
CA LYS A 70 -14.70 7.32 15.82
C LYS A 70 -14.70 5.79 15.78
N SER A 71 -14.49 5.19 14.62
CA SER A 71 -14.50 3.74 14.43
C SER A 71 -13.52 3.33 13.34
N ALA A 72 -13.19 2.05 13.30
CA ALA A 72 -12.46 1.44 12.21
C ALA A 72 -12.99 0.02 11.93
N VAL A 73 -12.85 -0.39 10.68
CA VAL A 73 -13.18 -1.72 10.19
C VAL A 73 -12.03 -2.21 9.33
N ILE A 74 -11.62 -3.46 9.51
CA ILE A 74 -10.69 -4.15 8.61
C ILE A 74 -11.51 -4.89 7.57
N THR A 75 -11.13 -4.74 6.31
CA THR A 75 -11.63 -5.55 5.20
C THR A 75 -10.55 -6.52 4.79
N LEU A 76 -10.84 -7.82 4.81
CA LEU A 76 -9.98 -8.86 4.24
C LEU A 76 -10.66 -9.40 2.98
N VAL A 77 -10.03 -9.20 1.82
CA VAL A 77 -10.58 -9.60 0.52
C VAL A 77 -9.75 -10.75 -0.04
N GLU A 78 -10.38 -11.89 -0.28
CA GLU A 78 -9.70 -13.02 -0.92
C GLU A 78 -9.65 -12.79 -2.43
N ARG A 79 -8.45 -12.99 -3.00
CA ARG A 79 -8.14 -12.58 -4.37
C ARG A 79 -8.95 -13.31 -5.44
N CYS A 80 -9.14 -14.62 -5.31
CA CYS A 80 -9.70 -15.46 -6.36
C CYS A 80 -11.23 -15.50 -6.32
N SER A 81 -11.81 -15.83 -5.17
CA SER A 81 -13.25 -15.89 -4.89
C SER A 81 -13.89 -14.52 -4.73
N LYS A 82 -13.11 -13.46 -4.48
CA LYS A 82 -13.60 -12.11 -4.14
C LYS A 82 -14.46 -12.07 -2.87
N ALA A 83 -14.38 -13.11 -2.03
CA ALA A 83 -15.03 -13.11 -0.73
C ALA A 83 -14.47 -11.96 0.13
N ILE A 84 -15.36 -11.24 0.81
CA ILE A 84 -15.02 -10.11 1.67
C ILE A 84 -15.40 -10.45 3.10
N ILE A 85 -14.43 -10.33 4.00
CA ILE A 85 -14.63 -10.45 5.45
C ILE A 85 -14.43 -9.07 6.06
N THR A 86 -15.44 -8.58 6.78
CA THR A 86 -15.39 -7.29 7.46
C THR A 86 -15.35 -7.50 8.98
N LEU A 87 -14.28 -7.02 9.62
CA LEU A 87 -14.09 -7.13 11.06
C LEU A 87 -14.08 -5.74 11.69
N LYS A 88 -14.99 -5.49 12.62
CA LYS A 88 -15.01 -4.23 13.38
C LYS A 88 -13.87 -4.27 14.40
N THR A 89 -13.08 -3.19 14.45
CA THR A 89 -11.98 -3.07 15.41
C THR A 89 -12.32 -2.06 16.51
N ASN A 90 -11.75 -2.27 17.70
CA ASN A 90 -11.88 -1.34 18.81
C ASN A 90 -11.06 -0.05 18.60
N GLY A 91 -10.06 -0.11 17.73
CA GLY A 91 -9.18 1.00 17.41
C GLY A 91 -8.34 0.73 16.16
N ARG A 92 -7.34 1.58 15.94
CA ARG A 92 -6.48 1.57 14.74
C ARG A 92 -5.04 1.15 15.04
N LYS A 93 -4.72 0.85 16.30
CA LYS A 93 -3.38 0.41 16.66
C LYS A 93 -3.17 -1.01 16.16
N ALA A 94 -1.91 -1.38 15.94
CA ALA A 94 -1.56 -2.74 15.54
C ALA A 94 -2.13 -3.79 16.51
N SER A 95 -2.12 -3.50 17.81
CA SER A 95 -2.71 -4.38 18.85
C SER A 95 -4.22 -4.57 18.69
N ASP A 96 -4.95 -3.51 18.34
CA ASP A 96 -6.40 -3.59 18.17
C ASP A 96 -6.75 -4.40 16.92
N ILE A 97 -5.95 -4.23 15.86
CA ILE A 97 -6.08 -4.96 14.59
C ILE A 97 -5.78 -6.46 14.80
N GLU A 98 -4.68 -6.77 15.50
CA GLU A 98 -4.27 -8.15 15.79
C GLU A 98 -5.31 -8.87 16.65
N ALA A 99 -5.85 -8.20 17.68
CA ALA A 99 -6.92 -8.76 18.50
C ALA A 99 -8.18 -9.07 17.68
N SER A 100 -8.57 -8.19 16.74
CA SER A 100 -9.74 -8.42 15.89
C SER A 100 -9.56 -9.53 14.85
N ILE A 101 -8.33 -9.77 14.37
CA ILE A 101 -8.04 -10.84 13.41
C ILE A 101 -8.01 -12.21 14.08
N ASN A 102 -7.58 -12.27 15.35
CA ASN A 102 -7.42 -13.52 16.12
C ASN A 102 -8.63 -13.86 17.01
N GLN A 103 -9.74 -13.15 16.85
CA GLN A 103 -10.98 -13.35 17.62
C GLN A 103 -11.78 -14.54 17.07
#